data_AF-A0A351KGF9-F1
#
_entry.id   AF-A0A351KGF9-F1
#
_cell.length_a   1.000
_cell.length_b   1.000
_cell.length_c   1.000
_cell.angle_alpha   90.00
_cell.angle_beta   90.00
_cell.angle_gamma   90.00
#
_symmetry.space_group_name_H-M   'P 1'
#
loop_
_entity.id
_entity.type
_entity.pdbx_description
1 polymer ?
#
loop_
_entity_poly.entity_id
_entity_poly.type
_entity_poly.pdbx_seq_one_letter_code
_entity_poly.pdbx_strand_id
1 'polypeptide(L)'
;MLIIEKAKKEDARAIHDISRELNISYAKDKDKGVLLRIIPEEYIEQNIDNFIAARLHGSMAGFLWFNTQYPEELLGDTILQGNIDNCIYSEQIAVKREYEGLGLGRKLYEFIKVNNPDKGILVLV
;
A
#
# COMPACT_ATOMS: atom_id res chain seq x y z
N MET A 1 -18.84 -5.73 -7.72
CA MET A 1 -18.51 -6.42 -6.45
C MET A 1 -17.14 -5.97 -6.01
N LEU A 2 -16.98 -5.60 -4.74
CA LEU A 2 -15.71 -5.21 -4.14
C LEU A 2 -15.11 -6.39 -3.38
N ILE A 3 -13.83 -6.69 -3.61
CA ILE A 3 -13.06 -7.72 -2.91
C ILE A 3 -11.77 -7.07 -2.39
N ILE A 4 -11.44 -7.34 -1.12
CA ILE A 4 -10.12 -7.04 -0.54
C ILE A 4 -9.51 -8.38 -0.12
N GLU A 5 -8.33 -8.69 -0.63
CA GLU A 5 -7.66 -9.97 -0.40
C GLU A 5 -6.13 -9.83 -0.44
N LYS A 6 -5.41 -10.84 0.05
CA LYS A 6 -3.96 -10.91 -0.21
C LYS A 6 -3.72 -10.96 -1.72
N ALA A 7 -2.73 -10.21 -2.18
CA ALA A 7 -2.33 -10.24 -3.58
C ALA A 7 -1.75 -11.61 -3.95
N LYS A 8 -1.84 -11.96 -5.23
CA LYS A 8 -1.28 -13.18 -5.83
C LYS A 8 -0.19 -12.78 -6.81
N LYS A 9 0.70 -13.71 -7.18
CA LYS A 9 1.80 -13.39 -8.11
C LYS A 9 1.31 -12.80 -9.44
N GLU A 10 0.17 -13.29 -9.94
CA GLU A 10 -0.52 -12.75 -11.13
C GLU A 10 -0.92 -11.27 -11.03
N ASP A 11 -0.94 -10.69 -9.82
CA ASP A 11 -1.23 -9.27 -9.58
C ASP A 11 -0.02 -8.35 -9.74
N ALA A 12 1.20 -8.89 -9.77
CA ALA A 12 2.42 -8.10 -9.70
C ALA A 12 2.48 -7.03 -10.80
N ARG A 13 2.15 -7.41 -12.04
CA ARG A 13 2.05 -6.47 -13.16
C ARG A 13 1.05 -5.35 -12.92
N ALA A 14 -0.15 -5.68 -12.43
CA ALA A 14 -1.19 -4.69 -12.18
C ALA A 14 -0.79 -3.71 -11.06
N ILE A 15 -0.14 -4.21 -10.01
CA ILE A 15 0.40 -3.39 -8.91
C ILE A 15 1.51 -2.47 -9.45
N HIS A 16 2.44 -3.00 -10.24
CA HIS A 16 3.49 -2.23 -10.89
C HIS A 16 2.88 -1.09 -11.73
N ASP A 17 1.92 -1.43 -12.60
CA ASP A 17 1.26 -0.48 -13.49
C ASP A 17 0.56 0.65 -12.72
N ILE A 18 -0.18 0.32 -11.65
CA ILE A 18 -0.82 1.33 -10.79
C ILE A 18 0.22 2.22 -10.11
N SER A 19 1.30 1.63 -9.57
CA SER A 19 2.37 2.40 -8.90
C SER A 19 3.03 3.40 -9.86
N ARG A 20 3.26 2.99 -11.10
CA ARG A 20 3.83 3.80 -12.19
C ARG A 20 2.87 4.89 -12.65
N GLU A 21 1.62 4.54 -12.95
CA GLU A 21 0.59 5.46 -13.45
C GLU A 21 0.36 6.61 -12.45
N LEU A 22 0.21 6.26 -11.18
CA LEU A 22 -0.02 7.25 -10.14
C LEU A 22 1.23 8.10 -9.90
N ASN A 23 2.44 7.52 -9.85
CA ASN A 23 3.67 8.32 -9.73
C ASN A 23 3.80 9.39 -10.83
N ILE A 24 3.59 9.01 -12.10
CA ILE A 24 3.64 9.94 -13.25
C ILE A 24 2.57 11.03 -13.10
N SER A 25 1.38 10.67 -12.62
CA SER A 25 0.26 11.60 -12.45
C SER A 25 0.50 12.57 -11.28
N TYR A 26 1.03 12.10 -10.15
CA TYR A 26 1.34 12.93 -8.97
C TYR A 26 2.53 13.86 -9.20
N ALA A 27 3.53 13.44 -9.99
CA ALA A 27 4.61 14.34 -10.40
C ALA A 27 4.11 15.59 -11.17
N LYS A 28 2.95 15.48 -11.83
CA LYS A 28 2.29 16.58 -12.55
C LYS A 28 1.32 17.38 -11.67
N ASP A 29 0.98 16.87 -10.50
CA ASP A 29 -0.07 17.37 -9.60
C ASP A 29 0.57 17.72 -8.25
N LYS A 30 1.49 18.70 -8.28
CA LYS A 30 2.38 19.08 -7.15
C LYS A 30 1.64 19.35 -5.85
N ASP A 31 0.39 19.80 -5.93
CA ASP A 31 -0.45 20.15 -4.78
C ASP A 31 -0.92 18.91 -3.98
N LYS A 32 -0.79 17.71 -4.55
CA LYS A 32 -1.17 16.44 -3.90
C LYS A 32 -0.02 15.68 -3.25
N GLY A 33 1.21 16.21 -3.33
CA GLY A 33 2.29 16.02 -2.33
C GLY A 33 2.89 14.63 -2.09
N VAL A 34 2.28 13.52 -2.52
CA VAL A 34 2.81 12.18 -2.23
C VAL A 34 3.38 11.55 -3.50
N LEU A 35 4.71 11.57 -3.62
CA LEU A 35 5.41 10.77 -4.63
C LEU A 35 5.33 9.30 -4.22
N LEU A 36 4.41 8.57 -4.85
CA LEU A 36 4.33 7.12 -4.73
C LEU A 36 5.57 6.48 -5.37
N ARG A 37 6.20 5.50 -4.74
CA ARG A 37 7.31 4.77 -5.35
C ARG A 37 6.77 3.93 -6.51
N ILE A 38 7.50 3.93 -7.62
CA ILE A 38 7.31 2.94 -8.68
C ILE A 38 7.95 1.64 -8.18
N ILE A 39 7.14 0.61 -8.00
CA ILE A 39 7.60 -0.66 -7.44
C ILE A 39 7.90 -1.61 -8.61
N PRO A 40 9.12 -2.16 -8.76
CA PRO A 40 9.43 -3.10 -9.85
C PRO A 40 8.56 -4.35 -9.78
N GLU A 41 8.10 -4.86 -10.93
CA GLU A 41 7.28 -6.08 -11.01
C GLU A 41 7.95 -7.27 -10.33
N GLU A 42 9.24 -7.50 -10.62
CA GLU A 42 10.05 -8.57 -10.03
C GLU A 42 10.09 -8.49 -8.49
N TYR A 43 10.19 -7.28 -7.93
CA TYR A 43 10.18 -7.07 -6.49
C TYR A 43 8.82 -7.46 -5.89
N ILE A 44 7.72 -7.07 -6.56
CA ILE A 44 6.37 -7.41 -6.12
C ILE A 44 6.16 -8.92 -6.15
N GLU A 45 6.60 -9.61 -7.20
CA GLU A 45 6.48 -11.07 -7.31
C GLU A 45 7.25 -11.81 -6.20
N GLN A 46 8.45 -11.33 -5.87
CA GLN A 46 9.30 -11.91 -4.83
C GLN A 46 8.75 -11.65 -3.42
N ASN A 47 8.01 -10.56 -3.22
CA ASN A 47 7.50 -10.11 -1.93
C ASN A 47 5.97 -10.09 -1.87
N ILE A 48 5.29 -10.93 -2.66
CA ILE A 48 3.83 -10.81 -2.86
C ILE A 48 3.01 -10.91 -1.57
N ASP A 49 3.51 -11.62 -0.57
CA ASP A 49 2.87 -11.76 0.75
C ASP A 49 2.73 -10.44 1.51
N ASN A 50 3.50 -9.43 1.11
CA ASN A 50 3.50 -8.06 1.65
C ASN A 50 2.51 -7.13 0.92
N PHE A 51 1.69 -7.66 0.01
CA PHE A 51 0.73 -6.89 -0.77
C PHE A 51 -0.71 -7.36 -0.55
N ILE A 52 -1.60 -6.38 -0.51
CA ILE A 52 -3.06 -6.57 -0.46
C ILE A 52 -3.66 -5.92 -1.70
N ALA A 53 -4.54 -6.65 -2.37
CA ALA A 53 -5.23 -6.20 -3.56
C ALA A 53 -6.65 -5.73 -3.22
N ALA A 54 -7.06 -4.60 -3.78
CA ALA A 54 -8.45 -4.18 -3.84
C ALA A 54 -8.97 -4.35 -5.27
N ARG A 55 -10.05 -5.12 -5.45
CA ARG A 55 -10.68 -5.33 -6.75
C ARG A 55 -12.10 -4.80 -6.78
N LEU A 56 -12.44 -4.07 -7.83
CA LEU A 56 -13.79 -3.60 -8.08
C LEU A 56 -14.27 -4.14 -9.43
N HIS A 57 -15.38 -4.89 -9.43
CA HIS A 57 -15.93 -5.54 -10.63
C HIS A 57 -14.92 -6.45 -11.37
N GLY A 58 -14.03 -7.10 -10.61
CA GLY A 58 -13.02 -8.02 -11.16
C GLY A 58 -11.72 -7.35 -11.59
N SER A 59 -11.67 -6.02 -11.68
CA SER A 59 -10.46 -5.27 -12.03
C SER A 59 -9.71 -4.79 -10.79
N MET A 60 -8.37 -4.73 -10.89
CA MET A 60 -7.54 -4.14 -9.84
C MET A 60 -7.86 -2.64 -9.71
N ALA A 61 -8.32 -2.25 -8.53
CA ALA A 61 -8.72 -0.88 -8.19
C ALA A 61 -7.68 -0.17 -7.31
N GLY A 62 -6.83 -0.92 -6.62
CA GLY A 62 -5.79 -0.38 -5.76
C GLY A 62 -5.04 -1.48 -5.02
N PHE A 63 -4.02 -1.09 -4.28
CA PHE A 63 -3.22 -2.00 -3.46
C PHE A 63 -2.72 -1.31 -2.19
N LEU A 64 -2.28 -2.14 -1.25
CA LEU A 64 -1.51 -1.71 -0.08
C LEU A 64 -0.27 -2.60 0.02
N TRP A 65 0.90 -1.98 0.05
CA TRP A 65 2.19 -2.60 0.33
C TRP A 65 2.60 -2.33 1.78
N PHE A 66 2.89 -3.37 2.54
CA PHE A 66 3.26 -3.28 3.95
C PHE A 66 4.45 -4.16 4.30
N ASN A 67 5.14 -3.84 5.39
CA ASN A 67 6.18 -4.67 5.98
C ASN A 67 5.82 -4.98 7.44
N THR A 68 6.19 -6.17 7.93
CA THR A 68 5.99 -6.55 9.33
C THR A 68 7.10 -6.06 10.26
N GLN A 69 8.14 -5.46 9.69
CA GLN A 69 9.25 -4.84 10.39
C GLN A 69 9.38 -3.40 9.88
N TYR A 70 9.70 -2.50 10.79
CA TYR A 70 10.01 -1.12 10.42
C TYR A 70 11.42 -1.05 9.84
N PRO A 71 11.66 -0.34 8.72
CA PRO A 71 13.00 -0.23 8.14
C PRO A 71 13.91 0.53 9.11
N GLU A 72 14.93 -0.12 9.67
CA GLU A 72 15.84 0.48 10.65
C GLU A 72 16.54 1.74 10.12
N GLU A 73 16.82 1.76 8.82
CA GLU A 73 17.39 2.91 8.11
C GLU A 73 16.55 4.19 8.22
N LEU A 74 15.22 4.07 8.36
CA LEU A 74 14.33 5.23 8.53
C LEU A 74 14.34 5.78 9.97
N LEU A 75 14.85 5.03 10.95
CA LEU A 75 14.91 5.49 12.34
C LEU A 75 15.84 6.70 12.51
N GLY A 76 16.84 6.86 11.65
CA GLY A 76 17.76 8.01 11.69
C GLY A 76 17.09 9.33 11.31
N ASP A 77 16.07 9.27 10.45
CA ASP A 77 15.42 10.43 9.83
C ASP A 77 13.98 10.65 10.31
N THR A 78 13.48 9.83 11.25
CA THR A 78 12.10 9.89 11.74
C THR A 78 12.02 10.07 13.26
N ILE A 79 11.06 10.88 13.71
CA ILE A 79 10.73 11.00 15.13
C ILE A 79 9.61 10.00 15.44
N LEU A 80 9.94 8.96 16.19
CA LEU A 80 8.95 8.01 16.68
C LEU A 80 8.05 8.64 17.74
N GLN A 81 6.74 8.66 17.50
CA GLN A 81 5.73 9.12 18.47
C GLN A 81 5.24 7.99 19.40
N GLY A 82 5.77 6.77 19.26
CA GLY A 82 5.37 5.61 20.04
C GLY A 82 6.28 4.39 19.81
N ASN A 83 6.00 3.30 20.53
CA ASN A 83 6.72 2.04 20.35
C ASN A 83 6.30 1.35 19.04
N ILE A 84 7.28 0.91 18.25
CA ILE A 84 7.11 0.27 16.94
C ILE A 84 7.18 -1.27 16.98
N ASP A 85 7.57 -1.88 18.10
CA ASP A 85 7.89 -3.31 18.26
C ASP A 85 6.72 -4.25 17.92
N ASN A 86 5.49 -3.73 17.91
CA ASN A 86 4.28 -4.49 17.60
C ASN A 86 3.42 -3.79 16.53
N CYS A 87 4.06 -3.25 15.49
CA CYS A 87 3.40 -2.56 14.39
C CYS A 87 3.66 -3.20 13.03
N ILE A 88 2.70 -3.04 12.12
CA ILE A 88 2.87 -3.24 10.68
C ILE A 88 3.18 -1.88 10.07
N TYR A 89 4.26 -1.79 9.31
CA TYR A 89 4.60 -0.59 8.57
C TYR A 89 3.90 -0.56 7.22
N SER A 90 3.08 0.45 6.99
CA SER A 90 2.42 0.70 5.71
C SER A 90 3.35 1.49 4.80
N GLU A 91 4.10 0.81 3.93
CA GLU A 91 5.01 1.44 2.96
C GLU A 91 4.26 2.33 1.98
N GLN A 92 3.19 1.81 1.40
CA GLN A 92 2.46 2.51 0.35
C GLN A 92 1.03 2.03 0.21
N ILE A 93 0.11 2.98 0.04
CA ILE A 93 -1.26 2.71 -0.36
C ILE A 93 -1.57 3.47 -1.64
N ALA A 94 -2.22 2.78 -2.59
CA ALA A 94 -2.51 3.33 -3.89
C ALA A 94 -3.90 2.89 -4.34
N VAL A 95 -4.69 3.85 -4.81
CA VAL A 95 -6.02 3.62 -5.38
C VAL A 95 -6.07 4.35 -6.72
N LYS A 96 -6.57 3.70 -7.77
CA LYS A 96 -6.70 4.36 -9.07
C LYS A 96 -7.68 5.53 -8.95
N ARG A 97 -7.42 6.62 -9.67
CA ARG A 97 -8.15 7.88 -9.55
C ARG A 97 -9.66 7.72 -9.77
N GLU A 98 -10.06 6.88 -10.72
CA GLU A 98 -11.46 6.61 -11.02
C GLU A 98 -12.22 5.89 -9.87
N TYR A 99 -11.50 5.39 -8.86
CA TYR A 99 -12.07 4.74 -7.68
C TYR A 99 -11.79 5.50 -6.37
N GLU A 100 -11.22 6.69 -6.44
CA GLU A 100 -11.07 7.58 -5.29
C GLU A 100 -12.44 7.97 -4.71
N GLY A 101 -12.48 8.30 -3.41
CA GLY A 101 -13.73 8.64 -2.71
C GLY A 101 -14.63 7.44 -2.35
N LEU A 102 -14.34 6.24 -2.84
CA LEU A 102 -15.12 5.02 -2.53
C LEU A 102 -14.69 4.33 -1.21
N GLY A 103 -13.76 4.92 -0.46
CA GLY A 103 -13.28 4.38 0.82
C GLY A 103 -12.39 3.14 0.69
N LEU A 104 -11.82 2.86 -0.50
CA LEU A 104 -10.96 1.69 -0.74
C LEU A 104 -9.71 1.68 0.16
N GLY A 105 -9.08 2.84 0.35
CA GLY A 105 -7.91 2.95 1.24
C GLY A 105 -8.21 2.53 2.67
N ARG A 106 -9.36 2.96 3.21
CA ARG A 106 -9.84 2.54 4.53
C ARG A 106 -10.04 1.03 4.62
N LYS A 107 -10.66 0.43 3.60
CA LYS A 107 -10.92 -1.02 3.55
C LYS A 107 -9.65 -1.86 3.47
N LEU A 108 -8.62 -1.37 2.79
CA LEU A 108 -7.29 -2.00 2.77
C LEU A 108 -6.66 -2.02 4.17
N TYR A 109 -6.73 -0.91 4.93
CA TYR A 109 -6.26 -0.89 6.31
C TYR A 109 -7.10 -1.75 7.26
N GLU A 110 -8.43 -1.74 7.11
CA GLU A 110 -9.33 -2.62 7.87
C GLU A 110 -8.96 -4.10 7.65
N PHE A 111 -8.61 -4.49 6.41
CA PHE A 111 -8.14 -5.85 6.11
C PHE A 111 -6.88 -6.21 6.89
N ILE A 112 -5.88 -5.32 6.94
CA ILE A 112 -4.67 -5.55 7.76
C ILE A 112 -5.04 -5.73 9.23
N LYS A 113 -5.87 -4.84 9.76
CA LYS A 113 -6.22 -4.84 11.19
C LYS A 113 -7.00 -6.08 11.59
N VAL A 114 -7.93 -6.56 10.76
CA VAL A 114 -8.67 -7.80 11.01
C VAL A 114 -7.75 -9.02 11.01
N ASN A 115 -6.76 -9.06 10.12
CA ASN A 115 -5.81 -10.17 10.03
C ASN A 115 -4.65 -10.06 11.05
N ASN A 116 -4.49 -8.91 11.71
CA ASN A 116 -3.46 -8.63 12.70
C ASN A 116 -4.04 -7.82 13.86
N PRO A 117 -4.98 -8.38 14.64
CA PRO A 117 -5.79 -7.63 15.62
C PRO A 117 -4.93 -6.97 16.71
N ASP A 118 -3.84 -7.62 17.11
CA ASP A 118 -2.98 -7.14 18.19
C ASP A 118 -1.90 -6.16 17.73
N LYS A 119 -1.73 -5.98 16.41
CA LYS A 119 -0.71 -5.08 15.87
C LYS A 119 -1.25 -3.68 15.64
N GLY A 120 -0.41 -2.68 15.92
CA GLY A 120 -0.61 -1.32 15.41
C GLY A 120 -0.32 -1.24 13.91
N ILE A 121 -0.76 -0.17 13.25
CA ILE A 121 -0.37 0.14 11.87
C ILE A 121 0.39 1.47 11.91
N LEU A 122 1.67 1.43 11.55
CA LEU A 122 2.49 2.61 11.36
C LEU A 122 2.28 3.13 9.95
N VAL A 123 1.86 4.38 9.86
CA VAL A 123 1.77 5.14 8.62
C VAL A 123 2.71 6.33 8.73
N LEU A 124 3.49 6.59 7.69
CA LEU A 124 4.23 7.84 7.58
C LEU A 124 3.23 8.92 7.14
N VAL A 125 3.10 10.00 7.93
CA VAL A 125 2.17 11.12 7.70
C VAL A 125 2.94 12.37 7.32
#